data_AF-A0A7C6SIA1-F1
#
_entry.id   AF-A0A7C6SIA1-F1
#
_cell.length_a   1.000
_cell.length_b   1.000
_cell.length_c   1.000
_cell.angle_alpha   90.00
_cell.angle_beta   90.00
_cell.angle_gamma   90.00
#
_symmetry.space_group_name_H-M   'P 1'
#
loop_
_entity.id
_entity.type
_entity.pdbx_description
1 polymer ?
#
loop_
_entity_poly.entity_id
_entity_poly.type
_entity_poly.pdbx_seq_one_letter_code
_entity_poly.pdbx_strand_id
1 'polypeptide(L)'
;MDAHKNIYYTKDKNNLNYLFLLKLGCIIIAAIIMSGFYKTQALASSSMKYYDYASKKDISYTGKQVKVNYNGRKISKDENPGIIVNGIALGSYKDIFANSSVDAKCVYNKEAATVTISNSDTSIVLTINSKTALVNGKKVNMSVAPIKIKYRSNNVAKILVPSRFVAENLGYKYTWYSGTSTVDIEGSLLWLSYNGGTRFAYTGATAQTSIDGRVVSLGN
;
A
#
# COMPACT_ATOMS: atom_id res chain seq x y z
N MET A 1 63.86 64.85 -32.04
CA MET A 1 62.94 63.98 -32.81
C MET A 1 62.98 62.61 -32.15
N ASP A 2 61.79 62.12 -31.83
CA ASP A 2 61.43 60.95 -31.04
C ASP A 2 62.16 59.63 -31.32
N ALA A 3 62.31 58.79 -30.28
CA ALA A 3 61.54 57.54 -30.17
C ALA A 3 61.93 56.75 -28.89
N HIS A 4 61.22 56.99 -27.79
CA HIS A 4 61.13 56.00 -26.71
C HIS A 4 60.12 54.92 -27.13
N LYS A 5 60.58 53.69 -27.43
CA LYS A 5 59.70 52.54 -27.62
C LYS A 5 59.52 51.81 -26.28
N ASN A 6 58.35 52.02 -25.68
CA ASN A 6 57.87 51.29 -24.51
C ASN A 6 57.70 49.80 -24.86
N ILE A 7 58.29 48.91 -24.06
CA ILE A 7 57.89 47.49 -24.01
C ILE A 7 57.32 47.25 -22.62
N TYR A 8 56.00 47.36 -22.52
CA TYR A 8 55.24 46.68 -21.48
C TYR A 8 54.75 45.34 -22.01
N TYR A 9 54.41 44.46 -21.07
CA TYR A 9 53.60 43.23 -21.18
C TYR A 9 54.35 41.91 -21.06
N THR A 10 54.21 41.29 -19.88
CA THR A 10 53.92 39.84 -19.69
C THR A 10 53.54 39.45 -18.24
N LYS A 11 53.60 40.35 -17.24
CA LYS A 11 53.36 39.95 -15.83
C LYS A 11 51.89 39.72 -15.45
N ASP A 12 50.93 40.26 -16.20
CA ASP A 12 49.52 40.34 -15.79
C ASP A 12 48.71 39.05 -16.05
N LYS A 13 49.01 38.31 -17.14
CA LYS A 13 48.28 37.08 -17.51
C LYS A 13 48.47 35.92 -16.52
N ASN A 14 49.65 35.78 -15.90
CA ASN A 14 49.93 34.68 -14.97
C ASN A 14 49.21 34.86 -13.62
N ASN A 15 49.08 36.10 -13.14
CA ASN A 15 48.33 36.41 -11.91
C ASN A 15 46.81 36.25 -12.11
N LEU A 16 46.31 36.59 -13.31
CA LEU A 16 44.90 36.39 -13.66
C LEU A 16 44.52 34.90 -13.69
N ASN A 17 45.38 34.03 -14.22
CA ASN A 17 45.16 32.57 -14.23
C ASN A 17 45.23 31.96 -12.83
N TYR A 18 46.14 32.41 -11.96
CA TYR A 18 46.22 31.93 -10.57
C TYR A 18 45.00 32.34 -9.75
N LEU A 19 44.52 33.58 -9.93
CA LEU A 19 43.29 34.05 -9.29
C LEU A 19 42.06 33.29 -9.78
N PHE A 20 42.02 32.92 -11.06
CA PHE A 20 40.95 32.10 -11.63
C PHE A 20 40.97 30.67 -11.08
N LEU A 21 42.16 30.06 -10.98
CA LEU A 21 42.35 28.72 -10.42
C LEU A 21 42.05 28.66 -8.91
N LEU A 22 42.43 29.71 -8.16
CA LEU A 22 42.10 29.85 -6.74
C LEU A 22 40.58 29.96 -6.53
N LYS A 23 39.89 30.76 -7.35
CA LYS A 23 38.43 30.90 -7.31
C LYS A 23 37.72 29.57 -7.66
N LEU A 24 38.21 28.84 -8.67
CA LEU A 24 37.65 27.55 -9.06
C LEU A 24 37.85 26.50 -7.95
N GLY A 25 39.01 26.49 -7.29
CA GLY A 25 39.29 25.64 -6.13
C GLY A 25 38.35 25.91 -4.95
N CYS A 26 38.10 27.18 -4.63
CA CYS A 26 37.16 27.55 -3.56
C CYS A 26 35.71 27.09 -3.84
N ILE A 27 35.27 27.15 -5.10
CA ILE A 27 33.93 26.70 -5.51
C ILE A 27 33.79 25.18 -5.37
N ILE A 28 34.83 24.42 -5.74
CA ILE A 28 34.83 22.96 -5.61
C ILE A 28 34.84 22.53 -4.13
N ILE A 29 35.64 23.21 -3.30
CA ILE A 29 35.68 22.94 -1.85
C ILE A 29 34.33 23.28 -1.19
N ALA A 30 33.70 24.40 -1.58
CA ALA A 30 32.37 24.76 -1.09
C ALA A 30 31.28 23.75 -1.51
N ALA A 31 31.36 23.22 -2.73
CA ALA A 31 30.43 22.19 -3.22
C ALA A 31 30.57 20.85 -2.49
N ILE A 32 31.82 20.44 -2.17
CA ILE A 32 32.09 19.21 -1.40
C ILE A 32 31.58 19.35 0.04
N ILE A 33 31.77 20.51 0.67
CA ILE A 33 31.24 20.79 2.02
C ILE A 33 29.70 20.79 1.99
N MET A 34 29.08 21.34 0.95
CA MET A 34 27.62 21.36 0.79
C MET A 34 27.02 19.96 0.61
N SER A 35 27.79 19.01 0.05
CA SER A 35 27.36 17.61 -0.10
C SER A 35 27.47 16.76 1.18
N GLY A 36 28.30 17.18 2.16
CA GLY A 36 28.54 16.44 3.41
C GLY A 36 27.50 16.65 4.51
N PHE A 37 26.53 17.57 4.32
CA PHE A 37 25.54 17.94 5.33
C PHE A 37 24.10 17.60 4.98
N TYR A 38 23.85 16.71 4.02
CA TYR A 38 22.53 16.07 3.94
C TYR A 38 22.40 15.05 5.07
N LYS A 39 22.21 15.53 6.30
CA LYS A 39 21.59 14.72 7.35
C LYS A 39 20.20 14.40 6.83
N THR A 40 20.02 13.19 6.31
CA THR A 40 18.70 12.62 6.11
C THR A 40 18.12 12.47 7.51
N GLN A 41 17.36 13.47 7.95
CA GLN A 41 16.57 13.34 9.15
C GLN A 41 15.52 12.29 8.82
N ALA A 42 15.70 11.09 9.35
CA ALA A 42 14.60 10.14 9.41
C ALA A 42 13.50 10.83 10.23
N LEU A 43 12.46 11.32 9.56
CA LEU A 43 11.24 11.70 10.24
C LEU A 43 10.82 10.46 11.04
N ALA A 44 10.87 10.54 12.37
CA ALA A 44 10.29 9.51 13.19
C ALA A 44 8.82 9.42 12.77
N SER A 45 8.44 8.32 12.11
CA SER A 45 7.04 8.05 11.82
C SER A 45 6.34 8.08 13.17
N SER A 46 5.42 9.03 13.36
CA SER A 46 4.63 9.11 14.59
C SER A 46 4.03 7.73 14.85
N SER A 47 4.42 7.10 15.96
CA SER A 47 3.98 5.75 16.29
C SER A 47 2.47 5.78 16.50
N MET A 48 1.73 4.98 15.72
CA MET A 48 0.29 4.88 15.85
C MET A 48 -0.06 4.11 17.12
N LYS A 49 -0.89 4.68 17.99
CA LYS A 49 -1.36 3.98 19.20
C LYS A 49 -2.71 3.31 18.98
N TYR A 50 -2.83 2.05 19.37
CA TYR A 50 -4.11 1.35 19.42
C TYR A 50 -4.24 0.48 20.67
N TYR A 51 -5.46 0.29 21.15
CA TYR A 51 -5.77 -0.72 22.15
C TYR A 51 -6.02 -2.06 21.49
N ASP A 52 -5.29 -3.10 21.87
CA ASP A 52 -5.56 -4.48 21.46
C ASP A 52 -6.52 -5.14 22.45
N TYR A 53 -7.67 -5.61 21.94
CA TYR A 53 -8.66 -6.29 22.78
C TYR A 53 -8.22 -7.71 23.19
N ALA A 54 -7.29 -8.34 22.46
CA ALA A 54 -6.79 -9.66 22.82
C ALA A 54 -5.83 -9.58 24.00
N SER A 55 -4.78 -8.74 23.89
CA SER A 55 -3.82 -8.54 24.97
C SER A 55 -4.31 -7.62 26.10
N LYS A 56 -5.42 -6.89 25.87
CA LYS A 56 -5.98 -5.86 26.76
C LYS A 56 -5.00 -4.73 27.08
N LYS A 57 -4.15 -4.34 26.12
CA LYS A 57 -3.10 -3.33 26.32
C LYS A 57 -3.12 -2.28 25.21
N ASP A 58 -2.61 -1.10 25.55
CA ASP A 58 -2.23 -0.12 24.54
C ASP A 58 -0.89 -0.50 23.89
N ILE A 59 -0.89 -0.50 22.57
CA ILE A 59 0.25 -0.82 21.73
C ILE A 59 0.69 0.46 21.02
N SER A 60 1.99 0.75 21.08
CA SER A 60 2.63 1.78 20.25
C SER A 60 3.19 1.13 19.00
N TYR A 61 2.45 1.23 17.90
CA TYR A 61 2.80 0.58 16.63
C TYR A 61 3.72 1.47 15.80
N THR A 62 4.92 0.96 15.55
CA THR A 62 5.98 1.61 14.77
C THR A 62 6.13 1.04 13.36
N GLY A 63 5.34 0.01 13.03
CA GLY A 63 5.36 -0.62 11.71
C GLY A 63 4.70 0.23 10.62
N LYS A 64 4.83 -0.23 9.37
CA LYS A 64 4.20 0.41 8.22
C LYS A 64 2.68 0.38 8.33
N GLN A 65 2.03 1.50 8.05
CA GLN A 65 0.58 1.62 7.93
C GLN A 65 0.15 1.19 6.52
N VAL A 66 -0.78 0.24 6.45
CA VAL A 66 -1.20 -0.37 5.19
C VAL A 66 -2.33 0.42 4.55
N LYS A 67 -2.13 0.80 3.29
CA LYS A 67 -3.17 1.33 2.40
C LYS A 67 -3.73 0.22 1.52
N VAL A 68 -4.99 0.33 1.14
CA VAL A 68 -5.66 -0.66 0.30
C VAL A 68 -6.36 0.05 -0.85
N ASN A 69 -6.08 -0.43 -2.06
CA ASN A 69 -6.71 -0.04 -3.29
C ASN A 69 -7.60 -1.20 -3.79
N TYR A 70 -8.65 -0.83 -4.53
CA TYR A 70 -9.43 -1.76 -5.33
C TYR A 70 -9.50 -1.24 -6.77
N ASN A 71 -9.05 -2.07 -7.72
CA ASN A 71 -8.91 -1.69 -9.13
C ASN A 71 -8.18 -0.32 -9.29
N GLY A 72 -7.06 -0.16 -8.59
CA GLY A 72 -6.24 1.06 -8.60
C GLY A 72 -6.79 2.26 -7.81
N ARG A 73 -8.01 2.19 -7.26
CA ARG A 73 -8.60 3.28 -6.46
C ARG A 73 -8.47 3.02 -4.96
N LYS A 74 -8.00 4.00 -4.19
CA LYS A 74 -7.86 3.87 -2.72
C LYS A 74 -9.22 3.69 -2.05
N ILE A 75 -9.36 2.61 -1.28
CA ILE A 75 -10.57 2.29 -0.50
C ILE A 75 -10.32 2.30 1.03
N SER A 76 -9.06 2.15 1.47
CA SER A 76 -8.70 2.29 2.88
C SER A 76 -8.85 3.73 3.40
N LYS A 77 -9.17 3.88 4.68
CA LYS A 77 -9.23 5.17 5.39
C LYS A 77 -7.88 5.52 6.00
N ASP A 78 -7.41 6.75 5.80
CA ASP A 78 -6.08 7.17 6.29
C ASP A 78 -6.06 7.32 7.82
N GLU A 79 -7.21 7.61 8.46
CA GLU A 79 -7.31 7.75 9.92
C GLU A 79 -7.33 6.40 10.65
N ASN A 80 -7.64 5.32 9.92
CA ASN A 80 -7.73 3.95 10.43
C ASN A 80 -7.01 2.97 9.48
N PRO A 81 -5.69 3.15 9.26
CA PRO A 81 -4.96 2.37 8.26
C PRO A 81 -4.78 0.94 8.74
N GLY A 82 -4.57 0.01 7.80
CA GLY A 82 -4.21 -1.35 8.17
C GLY A 82 -2.82 -1.42 8.84
N ILE A 83 -2.49 -2.59 9.38
CA ILE A 83 -1.20 -2.85 10.04
C ILE A 83 -0.57 -4.13 9.48
N ILE A 84 0.72 -4.32 9.75
CA ILE A 84 1.44 -5.54 9.43
C ILE A 84 1.71 -6.30 10.72
N VAL A 85 1.26 -7.54 10.78
CA VAL A 85 1.54 -8.47 11.87
C VAL A 85 2.20 -9.70 11.26
N ASN A 86 3.40 -10.05 11.72
CA ASN A 86 4.19 -11.19 11.20
C ASN A 86 4.28 -11.22 9.67
N GLY A 87 4.53 -10.07 9.05
CA GLY A 87 4.64 -9.93 7.58
C GLY A 87 3.31 -9.98 6.82
N ILE A 88 2.17 -10.14 7.49
CA ILE A 88 0.85 -10.17 6.87
C ILE A 88 0.15 -8.83 7.07
N ALA A 89 -0.36 -8.27 5.97
CA ALA A 89 -1.17 -7.06 5.99
C ALA A 89 -2.59 -7.35 6.49
N LEU A 90 -2.93 -6.79 7.65
CA LEU A 90 -4.25 -6.82 8.25
C LEU A 90 -4.97 -5.50 7.97
N GLY A 91 -6.21 -5.60 7.52
CA GLY A 91 -7.02 -4.43 7.18
C GLY A 91 -8.46 -4.57 7.67
N SER A 92 -9.14 -3.45 7.86
CA SER A 92 -10.52 -3.41 8.35
C SER A 92 -11.45 -4.17 7.40
N TYR A 93 -12.07 -5.25 7.87
CA TYR A 93 -12.96 -6.04 7.00
C TYR A 93 -14.10 -5.16 6.47
N LYS A 94 -14.61 -4.26 7.31
CA LYS A 94 -15.73 -3.40 6.98
C LYS A 94 -15.35 -2.32 5.97
N ASP A 95 -14.19 -1.69 6.12
CA ASP A 95 -13.79 -0.62 5.20
C ASP A 95 -13.31 -1.18 3.85
N ILE A 96 -12.71 -2.38 3.85
CA ILE A 96 -12.15 -2.99 2.63
C ILE A 96 -13.21 -3.78 1.86
N PHE A 97 -14.02 -4.59 2.54
CA PHE A 97 -14.90 -5.56 1.87
C PHE A 97 -16.38 -5.15 1.90
N ALA A 98 -16.86 -4.49 2.95
CA ALA A 98 -18.29 -4.14 3.08
C ALA A 98 -18.63 -2.73 2.55
N ASN A 99 -17.83 -1.73 2.92
CA ASN A 99 -18.09 -0.31 2.68
C ASN A 99 -17.16 0.24 1.58
N SER A 100 -16.96 -0.53 0.52
CA SER A 100 -16.12 -0.17 -0.61
C SER A 100 -16.75 -0.68 -1.91
N SER A 101 -16.12 -0.38 -3.04
CA SER A 101 -16.50 -0.93 -4.34
C SER A 101 -16.26 -2.44 -4.51
N VAL A 102 -15.72 -3.12 -3.49
CA VAL A 102 -15.67 -4.59 -3.43
C VAL A 102 -17.07 -5.18 -3.15
N ASP A 103 -17.90 -4.46 -2.39
CA ASP A 103 -19.31 -4.76 -2.10
C ASP A 103 -19.61 -6.22 -1.68
N ALA A 104 -18.73 -6.82 -0.88
CA ALA A 104 -18.96 -8.14 -0.30
C ALA A 104 -19.92 -8.05 0.90
N LYS A 105 -20.85 -9.01 0.99
CA LYS A 105 -21.75 -9.12 2.14
C LYS A 105 -20.94 -9.50 3.37
N CYS A 106 -20.99 -8.64 4.40
CA CYS A 106 -20.27 -8.86 5.66
C CYS A 106 -21.20 -8.83 6.88
N VAL A 107 -21.08 -9.81 7.76
CA VAL A 107 -21.85 -9.91 9.01
C VAL A 107 -20.90 -10.11 10.18
N TYR A 108 -21.04 -9.31 11.23
CA TYR A 108 -20.32 -9.51 12.50
C TYR A 108 -21.28 -10.05 13.55
N ASN A 109 -20.98 -11.23 14.07
CA ASN A 109 -21.65 -11.80 15.23
C ASN A 109 -20.79 -11.54 16.48
N LYS A 110 -21.31 -10.69 17.37
CA LYS A 110 -20.59 -10.30 18.60
C LYS A 110 -20.48 -11.43 19.61
N GLU A 111 -21.49 -12.27 19.74
CA GLU A 111 -21.54 -13.37 20.71
C GLU A 111 -20.58 -14.48 20.33
N ALA A 112 -20.59 -14.87 19.06
CA ALA A 112 -19.68 -15.87 18.51
C ALA A 112 -18.27 -15.31 18.23
N ALA A 113 -18.06 -13.99 18.35
CA ALA A 113 -16.84 -13.29 17.95
C ALA A 113 -16.40 -13.63 16.51
N THR A 114 -17.35 -13.75 15.59
CA THR A 114 -17.10 -14.11 14.19
C THR A 114 -17.43 -12.98 13.22
N VAL A 115 -16.65 -12.90 12.15
CA VAL A 115 -16.93 -12.08 10.96
C VAL A 115 -17.14 -13.03 9.79
N THR A 116 -18.32 -12.99 9.19
CA THR A 116 -18.62 -13.67 7.93
C THR A 116 -18.47 -12.67 6.78
N ILE A 117 -17.72 -13.05 5.75
CA ILE A 117 -17.52 -12.27 4.52
C ILE A 117 -17.87 -13.18 3.35
N SER A 118 -18.76 -12.74 2.47
CA SER A 118 -19.26 -13.59 1.38
C SER A 118 -19.58 -12.81 0.11
N ASN A 119 -19.42 -13.46 -1.04
CA ASN A 119 -19.98 -13.07 -2.33
C ASN A 119 -20.96 -14.17 -2.81
N SER A 120 -21.27 -14.22 -4.11
CA SER A 120 -22.18 -15.23 -4.67
C SER A 120 -21.68 -16.67 -4.52
N ASP A 121 -20.36 -16.87 -4.53
CA ASP A 121 -19.75 -18.20 -4.71
C ASP A 121 -19.06 -18.70 -3.45
N THR A 122 -18.58 -17.78 -2.60
CA THR A 122 -17.76 -18.10 -1.44
C THR A 122 -18.27 -17.42 -0.17
N SER A 123 -18.25 -18.19 0.92
CA SER A 123 -18.49 -17.72 2.29
C SER A 123 -17.29 -18.04 3.16
N ILE A 124 -16.75 -16.99 3.80
CA ILE A 124 -15.59 -17.07 4.69
C ILE A 124 -16.05 -16.67 6.10
N VAL A 125 -15.88 -17.56 7.08
CA VAL A 125 -16.13 -17.28 8.49
C VAL A 125 -14.80 -17.20 9.23
N LEU A 126 -14.54 -16.03 9.80
CA LEU A 126 -13.33 -15.69 10.53
C LEU A 126 -13.68 -15.55 12.00
N THR A 127 -13.00 -16.30 12.87
CA THR A 127 -13.15 -16.14 14.33
C THR A 127 -12.05 -15.23 14.85
N ILE A 128 -12.41 -14.16 15.58
CA ILE A 128 -11.45 -13.21 16.15
C ILE A 128 -10.50 -13.97 17.08
N ASN A 129 -9.20 -13.67 16.96
CA ASN A 129 -8.09 -14.31 17.68
C ASN A 129 -7.86 -15.80 17.38
N SER A 130 -8.55 -16.38 16.38
CA SER A 130 -8.28 -17.74 15.90
C SER A 130 -7.58 -17.71 14.54
N LYS A 131 -6.60 -18.59 14.35
CA LYS A 131 -5.97 -18.83 13.04
C LYS A 131 -6.79 -19.76 12.15
N THR A 132 -7.82 -20.41 12.67
CA THR A 132 -8.68 -21.28 11.87
C THR A 132 -9.88 -20.50 11.35
N ALA A 133 -10.05 -20.49 10.04
CA ALA A 133 -11.22 -19.98 9.34
C ALA A 133 -12.07 -21.14 8.79
N LEU A 134 -13.31 -20.85 8.42
CA LEU A 134 -14.11 -21.72 7.57
C LEU A 134 -14.27 -21.07 6.20
N VAL A 135 -13.91 -21.77 5.13
CA VAL A 135 -14.18 -21.36 3.74
C VAL A 135 -15.14 -22.38 3.15
N ASN A 136 -16.35 -21.95 2.80
CA ASN A 136 -17.43 -22.84 2.35
C ASN A 136 -17.64 -24.04 3.30
N GLY A 137 -17.61 -23.77 4.61
CA GLY A 137 -17.77 -24.76 5.68
C GLY A 137 -16.53 -25.62 5.97
N LYS A 138 -15.47 -25.56 5.16
CA LYS A 138 -14.23 -26.32 5.37
C LYS A 138 -13.22 -25.53 6.18
N LYS A 139 -12.54 -26.19 7.13
CA LYS A 139 -11.50 -25.57 7.96
C LYS A 139 -10.26 -25.24 7.12
N VAL A 140 -9.78 -24.00 7.22
CA VAL A 140 -8.55 -23.54 6.56
C VAL A 140 -7.73 -22.73 7.56
N ASN A 141 -6.41 -22.94 7.61
CA ASN A 141 -5.52 -22.21 8.49
C ASN A 141 -5.00 -20.91 7.85
N MET A 142 -4.97 -19.85 8.65
CA MET A 142 -4.36 -18.56 8.35
C MET A 142 -3.05 -18.41 9.09
N SER A 143 -2.09 -17.68 8.50
CA SER A 143 -0.81 -17.39 9.17
C SER A 143 -0.97 -16.48 10.40
N VAL A 144 -1.94 -15.56 10.34
CA VAL A 144 -2.27 -14.58 11.38
C VAL A 144 -3.77 -14.58 11.60
N ALA A 145 -4.20 -14.46 12.86
CA ALA A 145 -5.61 -14.39 13.22
C ALA A 145 -6.19 -12.99 12.95
N PRO A 146 -7.51 -12.87 12.67
CA PRO A 146 -8.20 -11.59 12.77
C PRO A 146 -8.07 -11.03 14.18
N ILE A 147 -7.91 -9.71 14.30
CA ILE A 147 -7.80 -9.04 15.60
C ILE A 147 -8.83 -7.91 15.69
N LYS A 148 -9.24 -7.60 16.91
CA LYS A 148 -10.03 -6.40 17.18
C LYS A 148 -9.14 -5.37 17.87
N ILE A 149 -9.09 -4.16 17.34
CA ILE A 149 -8.33 -3.06 17.91
C ILE A 149 -9.18 -1.80 18.03
N LYS A 150 -8.74 -0.85 18.87
CA LYS A 150 -9.27 0.51 18.93
C LYS A 150 -8.18 1.52 18.64
N TYR A 151 -8.29 2.27 17.55
CA TYR A 151 -7.37 3.36 17.25
C TYR A 151 -7.53 4.45 18.31
N ARG A 152 -6.43 4.87 18.93
CA ARG A 152 -6.48 5.89 20.00
C ARG A 152 -6.57 7.32 19.46
N SER A 153 -6.15 7.55 18.22
CA SER A 153 -6.22 8.86 17.55
C SER A 153 -7.64 9.40 17.42
N ASN A 154 -8.61 8.54 17.13
CA ASN A 154 -10.02 8.90 16.90
C ASN A 154 -11.02 8.05 17.70
N ASN A 155 -10.52 7.19 18.59
CA ASN A 155 -11.32 6.33 19.46
C ASN A 155 -12.25 5.34 18.72
N VAL A 156 -11.90 4.93 17.49
CA VAL A 156 -12.69 4.01 16.66
C VAL A 156 -12.20 2.57 16.80
N ALA A 157 -13.13 1.64 17.03
CA ALA A 157 -12.83 0.20 17.03
C ALA A 157 -13.02 -0.41 15.63
N LYS A 158 -12.08 -1.27 15.22
CA LYS A 158 -12.13 -2.02 13.96
C LYS A 158 -11.74 -3.47 14.20
N ILE A 159 -12.28 -4.37 13.40
CA ILE A 159 -11.80 -5.74 13.30
C ILE A 159 -10.94 -5.80 12.04
N LEU A 160 -9.66 -6.10 12.22
CA LEU A 160 -8.71 -6.23 11.13
C LEU A 160 -8.57 -7.71 10.77
N VAL A 161 -8.68 -8.03 9.48
CA VAL A 161 -8.60 -9.39 8.94
C VAL A 161 -7.37 -9.52 8.04
N PRO A 162 -6.77 -10.71 7.90
CA PRO A 162 -5.70 -10.95 6.93
C PRO A 162 -6.20 -10.68 5.51
N SER A 163 -5.84 -9.52 4.96
CA SER A 163 -6.47 -8.99 3.74
C SER A 163 -6.26 -9.89 2.52
N ARG A 164 -5.06 -10.48 2.38
CA ARG A 164 -4.74 -11.44 1.31
C ARG A 164 -5.62 -12.68 1.37
N PHE A 165 -5.71 -13.30 2.56
CA PHE A 165 -6.50 -14.51 2.75
C PHE A 165 -7.96 -14.30 2.33
N VAL A 166 -8.55 -13.18 2.77
CA VAL A 166 -9.95 -12.87 2.43
C VAL A 166 -10.09 -12.58 0.93
N ALA A 167 -9.23 -11.72 0.37
CA ALA A 167 -9.32 -11.33 -1.03
C ALA A 167 -9.17 -12.54 -1.99
N GLU A 168 -8.14 -13.36 -1.80
CA GLU A 168 -7.85 -14.50 -2.67
C GLU A 168 -8.94 -15.59 -2.57
N ASN A 169 -9.47 -15.86 -1.37
CA ASN A 169 -10.58 -16.82 -1.23
C ASN A 169 -11.88 -16.28 -1.86
N LEU A 170 -12.09 -14.97 -1.92
CA LEU A 170 -13.21 -14.38 -2.66
C LEU A 170 -13.00 -14.35 -4.18
N GLY A 171 -11.84 -14.82 -4.68
CA GLY A 171 -11.53 -14.86 -6.12
C GLY A 171 -10.91 -13.57 -6.67
N TYR A 172 -10.42 -12.69 -5.79
CA TYR A 172 -9.72 -11.47 -6.18
C TYR A 172 -8.22 -11.70 -6.33
N LYS A 173 -7.60 -11.00 -7.28
CA LYS A 173 -6.14 -10.91 -7.35
C LYS A 173 -5.65 -9.96 -6.26
N TYR A 174 -4.52 -10.30 -5.64
CA TYR A 174 -3.93 -9.53 -4.55
C TYR A 174 -2.47 -9.22 -4.83
N THR A 175 -2.12 -7.94 -4.92
CA THR A 175 -0.75 -7.47 -5.14
C THR A 175 -0.27 -6.64 -3.96
N TRP A 176 0.95 -6.87 -3.50
CA TRP A 176 1.58 -6.10 -2.42
C TRP A 176 2.72 -5.24 -2.97
N TYR A 177 2.62 -3.92 -2.76
CA TYR A 177 3.65 -2.94 -3.10
C TYR A 177 4.39 -2.48 -1.85
N SER A 178 5.54 -3.10 -1.59
CA SER A 178 6.32 -2.88 -0.35
C SER A 178 6.88 -1.47 -0.19
N GLY A 179 7.19 -0.80 -1.31
CA GLY A 179 7.71 0.56 -1.34
C GLY A 179 6.72 1.60 -0.83
N THR A 180 5.42 1.39 -1.11
CA THR A 180 4.34 2.31 -0.71
C THR A 180 3.48 1.79 0.44
N SER A 181 3.76 0.56 0.91
CA SER A 181 2.95 -0.15 1.92
C SER A 181 1.49 -0.30 1.49
N THR A 182 1.28 -0.57 0.20
CA THR A 182 -0.04 -0.59 -0.42
C THR A 182 -0.39 -2.00 -0.89
N VAL A 183 -1.60 -2.42 -0.55
CA VAL A 183 -2.29 -3.57 -1.13
C VAL A 183 -3.12 -3.08 -2.30
N ASP A 184 -3.07 -3.79 -3.42
CA ASP A 184 -4.03 -3.61 -4.51
C ASP A 184 -4.82 -4.91 -4.69
N ILE A 185 -6.14 -4.80 -4.55
CA ILE A 185 -7.10 -5.87 -4.79
C ILE A 185 -7.71 -5.62 -6.15
N GLU A 186 -7.68 -6.60 -7.03
CA GLU A 186 -8.25 -6.47 -8.37
C GLU A 186 -9.38 -7.50 -8.54
N GLY A 187 -10.53 -7.00 -9.00
CA GLY A 187 -11.64 -7.82 -9.48
C GLY A 187 -11.17 -8.80 -10.56
N SER A 188 -11.83 -9.96 -10.68
CA SER A 188 -11.83 -10.69 -11.95
C SER A 188 -12.63 -9.86 -12.96
N LEU A 189 -11.97 -8.87 -13.56
CA LEU A 189 -12.58 -7.96 -14.51
C LEU A 189 -12.77 -8.67 -15.84
N LEU A 190 -14.03 -8.75 -16.31
CA LEU A 190 -14.31 -9.07 -17.70
C LEU A 190 -13.89 -7.87 -18.55
N TRP A 191 -12.70 -7.95 -19.11
CA TRP A 191 -12.22 -6.97 -20.06
C TRP A 191 -12.87 -7.22 -21.41
N LEU A 192 -13.71 -6.28 -21.85
CA LEU A 192 -14.31 -6.29 -23.18
C LEU A 192 -13.49 -5.43 -24.12
N SER A 193 -13.52 -5.80 -25.40
CA SER A 193 -13.03 -4.99 -26.51
C SER A 193 -13.99 -5.15 -27.68
N TYR A 194 -14.27 -4.06 -28.37
CA TYR A 194 -15.05 -4.07 -29.61
C TYR A 194 -14.08 -3.95 -30.79
N ASN A 195 -14.10 -4.94 -31.70
CA ASN A 195 -13.26 -5.00 -32.90
C ASN A 195 -11.75 -4.81 -32.65
N GLY A 196 -11.23 -5.33 -31.53
CA GLY A 196 -9.80 -5.24 -31.19
C GLY A 196 -9.34 -3.86 -30.70
N GLY A 197 -10.28 -2.93 -30.43
CA GLY A 197 -9.98 -1.62 -29.85
C GLY A 197 -9.60 -1.67 -28.36
N THR A 198 -9.47 -0.49 -27.75
CA THR A 198 -9.12 -0.32 -26.34
C THR A 198 -10.01 -1.16 -25.42
N ARG A 199 -9.39 -1.90 -24.51
CA ARG A 199 -10.11 -2.72 -23.53
C ARG A 199 -10.81 -1.84 -22.50
N PHE A 200 -12.01 -2.22 -22.11
CA PHE A 200 -12.77 -1.60 -21.01
C PHE A 200 -13.31 -2.68 -20.07
N ALA A 201 -13.36 -2.37 -18.78
CA ALA A 201 -13.92 -3.28 -17.80
C ALA A 201 -15.44 -3.31 -17.94
N TYR A 202 -16.02 -4.49 -18.10
CA TYR A 202 -17.45 -4.66 -17.97
C TYR A 202 -17.85 -4.53 -16.50
N THR A 203 -18.71 -3.56 -16.20
CA THR A 203 -19.19 -3.27 -14.84
C THR A 203 -20.68 -3.58 -14.68
N GLY A 204 -21.30 -4.27 -15.65
CA GLY A 204 -22.70 -4.68 -15.60
C GLY A 204 -22.90 -6.06 -14.94
N ALA A 205 -24.12 -6.57 -14.97
CA ALA A 205 -24.42 -7.91 -14.49
C ALA A 205 -23.79 -8.99 -15.38
N THR A 206 -22.88 -9.80 -14.83
CA THR A 206 -22.32 -10.95 -15.54
C THR A 206 -23.26 -12.13 -15.44
N ALA A 207 -23.77 -12.62 -16.57
CA ALA A 207 -24.49 -13.89 -16.64
C ALA A 207 -23.50 -15.04 -16.86
N GLN A 208 -23.74 -16.19 -16.23
CA GLN A 208 -23.11 -17.43 -16.66
C GLN A 208 -23.60 -17.74 -18.07
N THR A 209 -22.68 -17.80 -19.03
CA THR A 209 -22.99 -18.24 -20.38
C THR A 209 -22.63 -19.71 -20.51
N SER A 210 -23.48 -20.47 -21.21
CA SER A 210 -23.20 -21.84 -21.58
C SER A 210 -23.41 -22.01 -23.08
N ILE A 211 -22.57 -22.83 -23.70
CA ILE A 211 -22.74 -23.29 -25.08
C ILE A 211 -22.99 -24.79 -24.97
N ASP A 212 -24.11 -25.25 -25.50
CA ASP A 212 -24.54 -26.67 -25.46
C ASP A 212 -24.53 -27.29 -24.06
N GLY A 213 -24.96 -26.52 -23.05
CA GLY A 213 -25.02 -26.96 -21.66
C GLY A 213 -23.67 -27.02 -20.94
N ARG A 214 -22.56 -26.64 -21.59
CA ARG A 214 -21.26 -26.46 -20.94
C ARG A 214 -21.04 -24.98 -20.63
N VAL A 215 -20.83 -24.69 -19.35
CA VAL A 215 -20.46 -23.34 -18.89
C VAL A 215 -19.17 -22.93 -19.60
N VAL A 216 -19.20 -21.80 -20.29
CA VAL A 216 -18.02 -21.23 -20.95
C VAL A 216 -17.29 -20.36 -19.94
N SER A 217 -16.02 -20.65 -19.66
CA SER A 217 -15.18 -19.75 -18.88
C SER A 217 -14.82 -18.53 -19.70
N LEU A 218 -14.69 -17.38 -19.06
CA LEU A 218 -14.04 -16.21 -19.64
C LEU A 218 -12.60 -16.62 -19.95
N GLY A 219 -12.30 -16.86 -21.23
CA GLY A 219 -11.01 -17.39 -21.68
C GLY A 219 -9.83 -16.59 -21.14
N ASN A 220 -8.71 -17.29 -20.93
CA ASN A 220 -7.42 -16.70 -20.53
C ASN A 220 -6.85 -15.77 -21.62
#